data_AF-A0A3B0X6D4-F1
#
_entry.id   AF-A0A3B0X6D4-F1
#
_cell.length_a   1.000
_cell.length_b   1.000
_cell.length_c   1.000
_cell.angle_alpha   90.00
_cell.angle_beta   90.00
_cell.angle_gamma   90.00
#
_symmetry.space_group_name_H-M   'P 1'
#
loop_
_entity.id
_entity.type
_entity.pdbx_description
1 polymer ?
#
loop_
_entity_poly.entity_id
_entity_poly.type
_entity_poly.pdbx_seq_one_letter_code
_entity_poly.pdbx_strand_id
1 'polypeptide(L)' 'MKFFIRVWSENTIVLMTESGHVLSYFTTVKDALSACEEWYSCNAQERRHEVQVHYKKTVNVHTSVAIA' A
#
# COMPACT_ATOMS: atom_id res chain seq x y z
N MET A 1 14.17 -4.47 6.19
CA MET A 1 13.49 -3.41 5.48
C MET A 1 12.02 -3.76 5.42
N LYS A 2 11.18 -2.93 6.04
CA LYS A 2 9.72 -3.10 5.99
C LYS A 2 9.17 -2.25 4.86
N PHE A 3 8.33 -2.85 4.03
CA PHE A 3 7.64 -2.13 2.97
C PHE A 3 6.17 -1.91 3.32
N PHE A 4 5.68 -0.74 2.96
CA PHE A 4 4.31 -0.33 3.13
C PHE A 4 3.69 -0.05 1.77
N ILE A 5 2.58 -0.71 1.49
CA ILE A 5 1.75 -0.45 0.33
C ILE A 5 0.57 0.38 0.80
N ARG A 6 0.50 1.65 0.39
CA ARG A 6 -0.59 2.55 0.73
C ARG A 6 -1.51 2.73 -0.46
N VAL A 7 -2.75 2.31 -0.32
CA VAL A 7 -3.78 2.47 -1.35
C VAL A 7 -4.47 3.82 -1.13
N TRP A 8 -4.23 4.73 -2.06
CA TRP A 8 -4.98 5.97 -2.24
C TRP A 8 -6.20 5.70 -3.14
N SER A 9 -7.09 6.68 -3.29
CA SER A 9 -8.35 6.57 -4.04
C SER A 9 -8.18 5.85 -5.39
N GLU A 10 -9.18 5.03 -5.75
CA GLU A 10 -9.41 4.12 -6.90
C GLU A 10 -8.25 3.64 -7.81
N ASN A 11 -7.18 4.40 -8.05
CA ASN A 11 -6.13 4.07 -9.01
C ASN A 11 -4.71 4.44 -8.57
N THR A 12 -4.49 4.85 -7.33
CA THR A 12 -3.15 5.24 -6.87
C THR A 12 -2.70 4.39 -5.70
N ILE A 13 -1.66 3.60 -5.90
CA ILE A 13 -1.08 2.73 -4.89
C ILE A 13 0.40 3.09 -4.76
N VAL A 14 0.85 3.31 -3.53
CA VAL A 14 2.19 3.82 -3.27
C VAL A 14 2.95 2.78 -2.47
N LEU A 15 4.08 2.33 -3.01
CA LEU A 15 5.04 1.53 -2.29
C LEU A 15 6.05 2.45 -1.61
N MET A 16 6.20 2.33 -0.30
CA MET A 16 7.13 3.13 0.50
C MET A 16 7.83 2.28 1.55
N THR A 17 8.94 2.78 2.06
CA THR A 17 9.70 2.18 3.18
C THR A 17 9.14 2.66 4.51
N GLU A 18 9.51 2.02 5.62
CA GLU A 18 9.11 2.48 6.97
C GLU A 18 9.55 3.92 7.28
N SER A 19 10.67 4.36 6.70
CA SER A 19 11.19 5.72 6.84
C SER A 19 10.37 6.76 6.07
N GLY A 20 9.34 6.34 5.33
CA GLY A 20 8.48 7.21 4.53
C GLY A 20 9.02 7.53 3.13
N HIS A 21 10.14 6.93 2.71
CA HIS A 21 10.62 7.07 1.34
C HIS A 21 9.71 6.30 0.38
N VAL A 22 9.13 7.03 -0.58
CA VAL A 22 8.37 6.46 -1.69
C VAL A 22 9.34 5.83 -2.68
N LEU A 23 9.10 4.56 -3.02
CA LEU A 23 9.88 3.81 -3.98
C LEU A 23 9.24 3.86 -5.35
N SER A 24 7.92 3.64 -5.42
CA SER A 24 7.20 3.62 -6.69
C SER A 24 5.69 3.77 -6.51
N TYR A 25 5.02 4.05 -7.63
CA TYR A 25 3.57 4.20 -7.74
C TYR A 25 3.02 3.12 -8.67
N PHE A 26 1.85 2.59 -8.32
CA PHE A 26 1.18 1.49 -9.00
C PHE A 26 -0.31 1.80 -9.15
N THR A 27 -0.94 1.14 -10.10
CA THR A 27 -2.40 1.19 -10.32
C THR A 27 -3.11 0.02 -9.67
N THR A 28 -2.41 -1.10 -9.42
CA THR A 28 -2.95 -2.27 -8.72
C THR A 28 -2.07 -2.72 -7.55
N VAL A 29 -2.70 -3.32 -6.53
CA VAL A 29 -1.97 -3.86 -5.36
C VAL A 29 -1.07 -5.01 -5.80
N LYS A 30 -1.49 -5.75 -6.83
CA LYS A 30 -0.76 -6.88 -7.39
C LYS A 30 0.58 -6.44 -7.97
N ASP A 31 0.62 -5.36 -8.75
CA ASP A 31 1.88 -4.82 -9.29
C ASP A 31 2.81 -4.36 -8.16
N ALA A 32 2.27 -3.70 -7.14
CA ALA A 32 3.05 -3.27 -5.98
C ALA A 32 3.64 -4.46 -5.19
N LEU A 33 2.89 -5.57 -5.07
CA LEU A 33 3.36 -6.79 -4.43
C LEU A 33 4.44 -7.51 -5.25
N SER A 34 4.27 -7.61 -6.58
CA SER A 34 5.30 -8.18 -7.45
C SER A 34 6.60 -7.39 -7.35
N ALA A 35 6.53 -6.05 -7.36
CA ALA A 35 7.70 -5.20 -7.19
C ALA A 35 8.39 -5.40 -5.83
N CYS A 36 7.61 -5.58 -4.74
CA CYS A 36 8.18 -5.95 -3.45
C CYS A 36 8.94 -7.29 -3.53
N GLU A 37 8.34 -8.30 -4.14
CA GLU A 37 8.92 -9.64 -4.23
C GLU A 37 10.25 -9.63 -5.01
N GLU A 38 10.32 -8.88 -6.11
CA GLU A 38 11.56 -8.68 -6.87
C GLU A 38 12.63 -7.97 -6.05
N TRP A 39 12.24 -6.94 -5.28
CA TRP A 39 13.16 -6.21 -4.38
C TRP A 39 13.73 -7.08 -3.28
N TYR A 40 12.91 -7.95 -2.68
CA TYR A 40 13.36 -8.89 -1.66
C TYR A 40 14.22 -10.01 -2.26
N SER A 41 13.88 -10.50 -3.45
CA SER A 41 14.66 -11.52 -4.16
C SER A 41 16.07 -11.03 -4.51
N CYS A 42 16.20 -9.74 -4.87
CA CYS A 42 17.51 -9.10 -5.05
C CYS A 42 18.28 -8.91 -3.73
N ASN A 43 17.57 -8.73 -2.61
CA ASN A 43 18.14 -8.52 -1.28
C ASN A 43 18.00 -9.77 -0.39
N ALA A 44 18.49 -10.92 -0.88
CA ALA A 44 18.44 -12.25 -0.25
C ALA A 44 18.95 -12.34 1.21
N GLN A 45 19.49 -11.26 1.76
CA GLN A 45 19.93 -11.16 3.15
C GLN A 45 18.77 -10.97 4.15
N GLU A 46 17.59 -10.53 3.69
CA GLU A 46 16.44 -10.27 4.56
C GLU A 46 15.48 -11.45 4.67
N ARG A 47 15.58 -12.21 5.77
CA ARG A 47 14.83 -13.45 6.01
C ARG A 47 13.31 -13.30 6.25
N ARG A 48 12.77 -12.08 6.31
CA ARG A 48 11.35 -11.86 6.60
C ARG A 48 10.77 -10.78 5.69
N HIS A 49 9.95 -11.22 4.74
CA HIS A 49 9.09 -10.38 3.93
C HIS A 49 8.03 -9.73 4.82
N GLU A 50 8.32 -8.58 5.42
CA GLU A 50 7.33 -7.79 6.15
C GLU A 50 6.76 -6.73 5.20
N VAL A 51 5.61 -7.05 4.60
CA VAL A 51 4.84 -6.14 3.74
C VAL A 51 3.49 -5.87 4.41
N GLN A 52 3.20 -4.60 4.70
CA GLN A 52 1.90 -4.17 5.23
C GLN A 52 1.13 -3.38 4.18
N VAL A 53 -0.10 -3.79 3.90
CA VAL A 53 -1.00 -3.09 2.98
C VAL A 53 -1.99 -2.26 3.79
N HIS A 54 -1.92 -0.94 3.64
CA HIS A 54 -2.83 0.01 4.27
C HIS A 54 -3.83 0.56 3.25
N TYR A 55 -5.08 0.15 3.40
CA TYR A 55 -6.20 0.71 2.66
C TYR A 55 -6.66 2.01 3.33
N LYS A 56 -6.79 3.10 2.57
CA LYS A 56 -7.49 4.28 3.06
C LYS A 56 -8.97 3.90 3.22
N LYS A 57 -9.41 3.70 4.47
CA LYS A 57 -10.82 3.54 4.81
C LYS A 57 -11.55 4.77 4.28
N THR A 58 -12.34 4.63 3.22
CA THR A 58 -13.29 5.66 2.81
C THR A 58 -14.25 5.82 3.98
N VAL A 59 -14.06 6.89 4.76
CA VAL A 59 -15.06 7.28 5.75
C VAL A 59 -16.26 7.72 4.92
N ASN A 60 -17.23 6.83 4.78
CA ASN A 60 -18.49 7.10 4.09
C ASN A 60 -19.30 8.03 5.00
N VAL A 61 -18.94 9.31 5.02
CA VAL A 61 -19.71 10.36 5.72
C VAL A 61 -20.69 10.96 4.71
N HIS A 62 -21.93 11.15 5.16
CA HIS A 62 -23.15 11.56 4.45
C HIS A 62 -23.96 10.36 3.90
N THR A 63 -25.07 9.97 4.52
CA THR A 63 -26.23 10.86 4.73
C THR A 63 -27.07 10.40 5.92
N SER A 64 -27.22 11.24 6.95
CA SER A 64 -28.32 11.13 7.90
C SER A 64 -29.53 11.83 7.28
N VAL A 65 -30.42 11.08 6.64
CA VAL A 65 -31.76 11.59 6.33
C VAL A 65 -32.64 11.25 7.54
N ALA A 66 -32.90 12.26 8.38
CA ALA A 66 -34.05 12.23 9.27
C ALA A 66 -35.27 12.57 8.42
N ILE A 67 -36.14 11.59 8.19
CA ILE A 67 -37.49 11.84 7.69
C ILE A 67 -38.36 12.28 8.87
N ALA A 68 -39.00 13.45 8.73
CA ALA A 68 -40.04 13.96 9.61
C ALA A 68 -41.43 13.51 9.14
#